data_AF-A0AAX3WWF0-F1
#
_entry.id   AF-A0AAX3WWF0-F1
#
_cell.length_a   1.000
_cell.length_b   1.000
_cell.length_c   1.000
_cell.angle_alpha   90.00
_cell.angle_beta   90.00
_cell.angle_gamma   90.00
#
_symmetry.space_group_name_H-M   'P 1'
#
loop_
_entity.id
_entity.type
_entity.pdbx_description
1 polymer ?
#
loop_
_entity_poly.entity_id
_entity_poly.type
_entity_poly.pdbx_seq_one_letter_code
_entity_poly.pdbx_strand_id
1 'polypeptide(L)' 'MEIGVWFGILLSAVLAFLLGDFYGQPLHWYLFILIIVIGFFINTIILILRVKDENS' A
#
# COMPACT_ATOMS: atom_id res chain seq x y z
N MET A 1 -6.86 -9.40 -8.42
CA MET A 1 -6.22 -8.95 -7.15
C MET A 1 -7.12 -9.42 -6.03
N GLU A 2 -6.61 -10.22 -5.11
CA GLU A 2 -7.40 -10.74 -3.99
C GLU A 2 -7.87 -9.58 -3.10
N ILE A 3 -9.09 -9.70 -2.57
CA ILE A 3 -9.70 -8.70 -1.66
C ILE A 3 -8.78 -8.44 -0.45
N GLY A 4 -8.03 -9.46 0.00
CA GLY A 4 -7.08 -9.33 1.11
C GLY A 4 -5.95 -8.34 0.86
N VAL A 5 -5.44 -8.24 -0.38
CA VAL A 5 -4.35 -7.31 -0.70
C VAL A 5 -4.84 -5.87 -0.71
N TRP A 6 -6.03 -5.63 -1.26
CA TRP A 6 -6.68 -4.32 -1.20
C TRP A 6 -6.88 -3.85 0.25
N PHE A 7 -7.37 -4.75 1.10
CA PHE A 7 -7.56 -4.47 2.52
C PHE A 7 -6.24 -4.18 3.23
N GLY A 8 -5.17 -4.93 2.92
CA GLY A 8 -3.84 -4.69 3.48
C GLY A 8 -3.24 -3.34 3.11
N ILE A 9 -3.41 -2.88 1.87
CA ILE A 9 -2.95 -1.56 1.42
C ILE A 9 -3.74 -0.44 2.13
N LEU A 10 -5.05 -0.58 2.22
CA LEU A 10 -5.90 0.40 2.91
C LEU A 10 -5.59 0.46 4.42
N LEU A 11 -5.44 -0.69 5.07
CA LEU A 11 -5.12 -0.77 6.49
C LEU A 11 -3.75 -0.14 6.78
N SER A 12 -2.74 -0.41 5.96
CA SER A 12 -1.40 0.15 6.13
C SER A 12 -1.39 1.68 5.92
N ALA A 13 -2.16 2.20 4.95
CA ALA A 13 -2.33 3.64 4.77
C ALA A 13 -3.00 4.32 5.98
N VAL A 14 -4.04 3.70 6.54
CA VAL A 14 -4.72 4.21 7.75
C VAL A 14 -3.79 4.19 8.96
N LEU A 15 -3.04 3.09 9.17
CA LEU A 15 -2.07 2.99 10.26
C LEU A 15 -0.94 4.02 10.15
N ALA A 16 -0.43 4.26 8.94
CA ALA A 16 0.60 5.27 8.72
C ALA A 16 0.10 6.68 9.09
N PHE A 17 -1.16 7.00 8.78
CA PHE A 17 -1.77 8.28 9.12
C PHE A 17 -2.05 8.41 10.62
N LEU A 18 -2.53 7.34 11.26
CA LEU A 18 -2.72 7.33 12.73
C LEU A 18 -1.39 7.52 13.48
N LEU A 19 -0.32 6.87 13.01
CA LEU A 19 1.02 7.07 13.58
C LEU A 19 1.52 8.49 13.33
N GLY A 20 1.35 9.02 12.11
CA GLY A 20 1.70 10.41 11.80
C GLY A 20 1.01 11.41 12.73
N ASP A 21 -0.29 11.22 12.98
CA ASP A 21 -1.06 12.04 13.93
C ASP A 21 -0.49 11.94 15.35
N PHE A 22 -0.20 10.71 15.80
CA PHE A 22 0.35 10.45 17.13
C PHE A 22 1.70 11.14 17.37
N TYR A 23 2.54 11.25 16.34
CA TYR A 23 3.82 11.97 16.40
C TYR A 23 3.70 13.48 16.14
N GLY A 24 2.47 14.02 15.98
CA GLY A 24 2.23 15.43 15.71
C GLY A 24 2.69 15.88 14.31
N GLN A 25 2.76 14.93 13.37
CA GLN A 25 3.21 15.20 12.02
C GLN A 25 2.06 15.82 11.20
N PRO A 26 2.32 16.86 10.38
CA PRO A 26 1.29 17.46 9.54
C PRO A 26 0.76 16.45 8.52
N LEU A 27 -0.53 16.09 8.67
CA LEU A 27 -1.22 15.13 7.81
C LEU A 27 -1.68 15.80 6.53
N HIS A 28 -0.86 15.70 5.49
CA HIS A 28 -1.24 16.13 4.17
C HIS A 28 -2.00 15.03 3.43
N TRP A 29 -3.24 15.30 3.02
CA TRP A 29 -4.12 14.32 2.38
C TRP A 29 -3.54 13.68 1.11
N TYR A 30 -2.70 14.40 0.36
CA TYR A 30 -2.05 13.83 -0.83
C TYR A 30 -1.08 12.69 -0.48
N LEU A 31 -0.49 12.68 0.73
CA LEU A 31 0.37 11.59 1.20
C LEU A 31 -0.41 10.30 1.42
N PHE A 32 -1.69 10.40 1.80
CA PHE A 32 -2.57 9.24 1.94
C PHE A 32 -2.76 8.54 0.60
N ILE A 33 -3.09 9.32 -0.43
CA ILE A 33 -3.28 8.85 -1.80
C ILE A 33 -1.95 8.27 -2.33
N LEU A 34 -0.82 8.94 -2.04
CA LEU A 34 0.49 8.47 -2.45
C LEU A 34 0.83 7.09 -1.87
N ILE A 35 0.58 6.86 -0.57
CA ILE A 35 0.81 5.56 0.07
C ILE A 35 -0.02 4.46 -0.59
N ILE A 36 -1.30 4.74 -0.88
CA ILE A 36 -2.17 3.79 -1.58
C ILE A 36 -1.60 3.45 -2.96
N VAL A 37 -1.22 4.45 -3.75
CA VAL A 37 -0.63 4.25 -5.09
C VAL A 37 0.67 3.44 -5.02
N ILE A 38 1.54 3.71 -4.05
CA ILE A 38 2.78 2.95 -3.84
C ILE A 38 2.45 1.49 -3.48
N GLY A 39 1.45 1.25 -2.62
CA GLY A 39 0.99 -0.10 -2.30
C GLY A 39 0.52 -0.88 -3.54
N PHE A 40 -0.23 -0.23 -4.43
CA PHE A 40 -0.62 -0.83 -5.72
C PHE A 40 0.57 -1.14 -6.60
N PHE A 41 1.51 -0.21 -6.70
CA PHE A 41 2.70 -0.37 -7.51
C PHE A 41 3.53 -1.57 -7.04
N ILE A 42 3.79 -1.67 -5.73
CA ILE A 42 4.51 -2.81 -5.14
C ILE A 42 3.76 -4.12 -5.40
N ASN A 43 2.44 -4.17 -5.18
CA ASN A 43 1.66 -5.37 -5.46
C ASN A 43 1.72 -5.77 -6.94
N THR A 44 1.74 -4.80 -7.85
CA THR A 44 1.88 -5.06 -9.29
C THR A 44 3.24 -5.70 -9.60
N ILE A 45 4.33 -5.19 -9.00
CA ILE A 45 5.66 -5.81 -9.12
C ILE A 45 5.64 -7.25 -8.61
N ILE A 46 5.06 -7.50 -7.44
CA ILE A 46 4.95 -8.85 -6.86
C ILE A 46 4.19 -9.78 -7.81
N LEU A 47 3.09 -9.31 -8.40
CA LEU A 47 2.30 -10.11 -9.34
C LEU A 47 3.11 -10.46 -10.60
N ILE A 48 3.83 -9.49 -11.18
CA ILE A 48 4.69 -9.72 -12.34
C ILE A 48 5.78 -10.75 -12.02
N LEU A 49 6.41 -10.64 -10.84
CA LEU A 49 7.44 -11.58 -10.40
C LEU A 49 6.86 -12.99 -10.18
N ARG A 50 5.68 -13.11 -9.55
CA ARG A 50 5.00 -14.40 -9.34
C ARG A 50 4.66 -15.07 -10.67
N VAL A 51 4.12 -14.32 -11.64
CA VAL A 51 3.77 -14.87 -12.97
C VAL A 51 4.99 -15.43 -13.70
N LYS A 52 6.18 -14.84 -13.49
CA LYS A 52 7.43 -15.34 -14.09
C LYS A 52 7.91 -16.64 -13.44
N ASP A 53 7.71 -16.80 -12.14
CA ASP A 53 8.12 -17.99 -11.38
C ASP A 53 7.28 -19.23 -11.74
N GLU A 54 5.97 -19.05 -11.95
CA GLU A 54 5.04 -20.15 -12.30
C GLU A 54 5.22 -20.69 -13.74
N ASN A 55 5.97 -19.99 -14.59
CA ASN A 55 6.22 -20.37 -15.99
C ASN A 55 7.63 -20.95 -16.23
N SER A 56 8.43 -21.19 -15.18
CA SER A 56 9.75 -21.84 -15.25
C SER A 56 9.72 -23.26 -14.67
#